data_AF-A0A031I651-F1
#
_entry.id   AF-A0A031I651-F1
#
_cell.length_a   1.000
_cell.length_b   1.000
_cell.length_c   1.000
_cell.angle_alpha   90.00
_cell.angle_beta   90.00
_cell.angle_gamma   90.00
#
_symmetry.space_group_name_H-M   'P 1'
#
loop_
_entity.id
_entity.type
_entity.pdbx_description
1 polymer ?
#
loop_
_entity_poly.entity_id
_entity_poly.type
_entity_poly.pdbx_seq_one_letter_code
_entity_poly.pdbx_strand_id
1 'polypeptide(L)'
;MARPSKADQLTAIKARREALAAELAALDERAKAAELAARDAGRPTLLAALERVKIAAIDKADARAIAAAIARHGGKAVAAHLALLESGVAA
;
A
#
# COMPACT_ATOMS: atom_id res chain seq x y z
N MET A 1 16.34 -14.33 50.64
CA MET A 1 16.23 -14.52 49.18
C MET A 1 17.63 -14.48 48.57
N ALA A 2 18.11 -15.58 47.99
CA ALA A 2 19.44 -15.64 47.38
C ALA A 2 19.48 -14.82 46.08
N ARG A 3 20.56 -14.06 45.84
CA ARG A 3 20.75 -13.33 44.57
C ARG A 3 21.00 -14.33 43.43
N PRO A 4 20.33 -14.17 42.27
CA PRO A 4 20.58 -15.04 41.12
C PRO A 4 22.01 -14.92 40.65
N SER A 5 22.60 -16.04 40.20
CA SER A 5 23.97 -16.06 39.73
C SER A 5 24.11 -15.21 38.45
N LYS A 6 25.33 -14.81 38.11
CA LYS A 6 25.61 -14.09 36.86
C LYS A 6 25.20 -14.92 35.63
N ALA A 7 25.30 -16.25 35.72
CA ALA A 7 24.86 -17.16 34.66
C ALA A 7 23.34 -17.14 34.49
N ASP A 8 22.58 -17.15 35.58
CA ASP A 8 21.11 -17.08 35.54
C ASP A 8 20.64 -15.74 34.96
N GLN A 9 21.31 -14.64 35.31
CA GLN A 9 21.04 -13.32 34.76
C GLN A 9 21.33 -13.25 33.26
N LEU A 10 22.44 -13.85 32.80
CA LEU A 10 22.77 -13.91 31.38
C LEU A 10 21.73 -14.71 30.58
N THR A 11 21.28 -15.84 31.12
CA THR A 11 20.23 -16.66 30.51
C THR A 11 18.91 -15.88 30.43
N ALA A 12 18.51 -15.18 31.48
CA ALA A 12 17.31 -14.34 31.49
C ALA A 12 17.39 -13.19 30.46
N ILE A 13 18.56 -12.56 30.31
CA ILE A 13 18.77 -11.51 29.30
C ILE A 13 18.63 -12.08 27.88
N LYS A 14 19.20 -13.26 27.60
CA LYS A 14 19.08 -13.92 26.29
C LYS A 14 17.63 -14.26 25.96
N ALA A 15 16.91 -14.86 26.90
CA ALA A 15 15.49 -15.18 26.74
C ALA A 15 14.66 -13.91 26.47
N ARG A 16 14.94 -12.82 27.18
CA ARG A 16 14.25 -11.54 26.95
C ARG A 16 14.58 -10.96 25.58
N ARG A 17 15.82 -11.07 25.11
CA ARG A 17 16.21 -10.64 23.77
C ARG A 17 15.50 -11.42 22.68
N GLU A 18 15.37 -12.74 22.84
CA GLU A 18 14.65 -13.60 21.91
C GLU A 18 13.16 -13.26 21.87
N ALA A 19 12.53 -13.04 23.03
CA ALA A 19 11.14 -12.59 23.10
C ALA A 19 10.92 -11.24 22.38
N LEU A 20 11.81 -10.27 22.60
CA LEU A 20 11.74 -8.96 21.93
C LEU A 20 11.96 -9.07 20.42
N ALA A 21 12.87 -9.96 19.98
CA ALA A 21 13.09 -10.19 18.55
C ALA A 21 11.84 -10.79 17.88
N ALA A 22 11.14 -11.71 18.55
CA ALA A 22 9.88 -12.27 18.06
C ALA A 22 8.77 -11.21 18.00
N GLU A 23 8.70 -10.32 18.99
CA GLU A 23 7.74 -9.21 18.99
C GLU A 23 8.01 -8.22 17.84
N LEU A 24 9.27 -7.86 17.60
CA LEU A 24 9.65 -7.02 16.46
C LEU A 24 9.25 -7.66 15.12
N ALA A 25 9.52 -8.95 14.94
CA ALA A 25 9.11 -9.66 13.73
C ALA A 25 7.59 -9.63 13.51
N ALA A 26 6.80 -9.75 14.58
CA ALA A 26 5.34 -9.65 14.50
C ALA A 26 4.86 -8.22 14.13
N LEU A 27 5.55 -7.19 14.62
CA LEU A 27 5.27 -5.80 14.24
C LEU A 27 5.60 -5.53 12.77
N ASP A 28 6.73 -6.06 12.27
CA ASP A 28 7.12 -5.91 10.86
C ASP A 28 6.08 -6.54 9.92
N GLU A 29 5.55 -7.72 10.25
CA GLU A 29 4.50 -8.35 9.43
C GLU A 29 3.20 -7.54 9.44
N ARG A 30 2.82 -6.95 10.58
CA ARG A 30 1.65 -6.05 10.65
C ARG A 30 1.86 -4.78 9.82
N ALA A 31 3.07 -4.22 9.83
CA ALA A 31 3.40 -3.05 9.02
C ALA A 31 3.29 -3.36 7.53
N LYS A 32 3.82 -4.51 7.07
CA LYS A 32 3.68 -4.97 5.68
C LYS A 32 2.22 -5.15 5.29
N ALA A 33 1.41 -5.77 6.16
CA ALA A 33 -0.02 -5.96 5.89
C ALA A 33 -0.77 -4.63 5.77
N ALA A 34 -0.45 -3.66 6.64
CA ALA A 34 -1.02 -2.32 6.57
C ALA A 34 -0.62 -1.56 5.30
N GLU A 35 0.63 -1.69 4.86
CA GLU A 35 1.11 -1.09 3.60
C GLU A 35 0.37 -1.68 2.38
N LEU A 36 0.23 -3.01 2.34
CA LEU A 36 -0.54 -3.67 1.28
C LEU A 36 -2.01 -3.23 1.28
N ALA A 37 -2.64 -3.16 2.45
CA ALA A 37 -4.01 -2.68 2.57
C ALA A 37 -4.16 -1.22 2.12
N ALA A 38 -3.18 -0.36 2.41
CA ALA A 38 -3.18 1.02 1.94
C ALA A 38 -2.99 1.13 0.43
N ARG A 39 -2.18 0.26 -0.18
CA ARG A 39 -2.00 0.19 -1.65
C ARG A 39 -3.27 -0.28 -2.36
N ASP A 40 -3.97 -1.24 -1.77
CA ASP A 40 -5.22 -1.77 -2.33
C ASP A 40 -6.45 -0.95 -1.93
N ALA A 41 -6.29 0.06 -1.08
CA ALA A 41 -7.36 0.98 -0.71
C ALA A 41 -7.94 1.64 -1.96
N GLY A 42 -9.21 1.36 -2.25
CA GLY A 42 -9.90 1.87 -3.44
C GLY A 42 -9.83 0.97 -4.68
N ARG A 43 -9.04 -0.12 -4.69
CA ARG A 43 -9.06 -1.11 -5.77
C ARG A 43 -10.44 -1.76 -5.96
N PRO A 44 -11.16 -2.21 -4.90
CA PRO A 44 -12.51 -2.74 -5.05
C PRO A 44 -13.49 -1.71 -5.61
N THR A 45 -13.40 -0.47 -5.14
CA THR A 45 -14.23 0.64 -5.62
C THR A 45 -13.98 0.93 -7.10
N LEU A 46 -12.71 0.95 -7.52
CA LEU A 46 -12.33 1.13 -8.92
C LEU A 46 -12.87 -0.02 -9.77
N LEU A 47 -12.66 -1.28 -9.37
CA LEU A 47 -13.17 -2.44 -10.12
C LEU A 47 -14.69 -2.40 -10.26
N ALA A 48 -15.43 -2.10 -9.19
CA ALA A 48 -16.89 -1.95 -9.24
C ALA A 48 -17.35 -0.77 -10.13
N ALA A 49 -16.54 0.28 -10.27
CA ALA A 49 -16.82 1.36 -11.20
C ALA A 49 -16.57 0.92 -12.65
N LEU A 50 -15.46 0.22 -12.92
CA LEU A 50 -15.10 -0.28 -14.24
C LEU A 50 -16.12 -1.32 -14.75
N GLU A 51 -16.70 -2.15 -13.88
CA GLU A 51 -17.78 -3.08 -14.25
C GLU A 51 -19.03 -2.39 -14.82
N ARG A 52 -19.28 -1.13 -14.41
CA ARG A 52 -20.44 -0.35 -14.88
C ARG A 52 -20.16 0.39 -16.19
N VAL A 53 -18.90 0.45 -16.64
CA VAL A 53 -18.48 1.20 -17.81
C VAL A 53 -18.07 0.24 -18.92
N LYS A 54 -18.66 0.39 -20.11
CA LYS A 54 -18.19 -0.33 -21.31
C LYS A 54 -16.93 0.35 -21.83
N ILE A 55 -15.78 -0.13 -21.38
CA ILE A 55 -14.48 0.33 -21.85
C ILE A 55 -14.18 -0.39 -23.16
N ALA A 56 -13.90 0.35 -24.23
CA ALA A 56 -13.42 -0.23 -25.47
C ALA A 56 -12.08 -0.96 -25.23
N ALA A 57 -11.71 -1.88 -26.11
CA ALA A 57 -10.42 -2.53 -26.03
C ALA A 57 -9.31 -1.46 -26.02
N ILE A 58 -8.54 -1.44 -24.94
CA ILE A 58 -7.37 -0.58 -24.80
C ILE A 58 -6.13 -1.44 -24.99
N ASP A 59 -5.14 -0.92 -25.71
CA ASP A 59 -3.88 -1.61 -25.85
C ASP A 59 -3.04 -1.50 -24.55
N LYS A 60 -2.00 -2.32 -24.46
CA LYS A 60 -1.13 -2.36 -23.28
C LYS A 60 -0.32 -1.08 -23.10
N ALA A 61 0.01 -0.37 -24.17
CA ALA A 61 0.81 0.85 -24.14
C ALA A 61 -0.02 2.01 -23.58
N ASP A 62 -1.24 2.18 -24.07
CA ASP A 62 -2.22 3.17 -23.62
C ASP A 62 -2.60 2.94 -22.15
N ALA A 63 -2.88 1.68 -21.77
CA ALA A 63 -3.16 1.35 -20.38
C ALA A 63 -2.00 1.75 -19.44
N ARG A 64 -0.75 1.54 -19.87
CA ARG A 64 0.44 1.96 -19.12
C ARG A 64 0.59 3.47 -19.06
N ALA A 65 0.34 4.18 -20.15
CA ALA A 65 0.41 5.63 -20.21
C ALA A 65 -0.60 6.28 -19.25
N ILE A 66 -1.85 5.81 -19.25
CA ILE A 66 -2.90 6.28 -18.34
C ILE A 66 -2.51 5.99 -16.88
N ALA A 67 -2.02 4.79 -16.58
CA ALA A 67 -1.57 4.45 -15.24
C ALA A 67 -0.42 5.35 -14.76
N ALA A 68 0.55 5.64 -15.63
CA ALA A 68 1.66 6.53 -15.32
C ALA A 68 1.19 7.98 -15.09
N ALA A 69 0.22 8.47 -15.87
CA ALA A 69 -0.36 9.80 -15.68
C ALA A 69 -1.08 9.92 -14.34
N ILE A 70 -1.87 8.90 -13.96
CA ILE A 70 -2.54 8.85 -12.66
C ILE A 70 -1.51 8.77 -11.52
N ALA A 71 -0.45 7.98 -11.66
CA ALA A 71 0.61 7.90 -10.66
C ALA A 71 1.35 9.23 -10.46
N ARG A 72 1.59 9.97 -11.55
CA ARG A 72 2.34 11.23 -11.51
C ARG A 72 1.51 12.43 -11.05
N HIS A 73 0.22 12.46 -11.38
CA HIS A 73 -0.63 13.64 -11.19
C HIS A 73 -1.81 13.41 -10.23
N GLY A 74 -2.10 12.17 -9.87
CA GLY A 74 -3.27 11.78 -9.09
C GLY A 74 -4.55 11.70 -9.94
N GLY A 75 -5.43 10.76 -9.60
CA GLY A 75 -6.65 10.50 -10.37
C GLY A 75 -7.60 11.70 -10.47
N LYS A 76 -7.68 12.54 -9.42
CA LYS A 76 -8.54 13.73 -9.41
C LYS A 76 -8.11 14.76 -10.46
N ALA A 77 -6.81 15.01 -10.60
CA ALA A 77 -6.29 15.97 -11.58
C ALA A 77 -6.47 15.46 -13.01
N VAL A 78 -6.21 14.16 -13.24
CA VAL A 78 -6.44 13.53 -14.55
C VAL A 78 -7.92 13.63 -14.95
N ALA A 79 -8.85 13.29 -14.05
CA ALA A 79 -10.28 13.39 -14.32
C ALA A 79 -10.73 14.84 -14.62
N ALA A 80 -10.23 15.82 -13.88
CA ALA A 80 -10.54 17.23 -14.14
C ALA A 80 -10.04 17.69 -15.52
N HIS A 81 -8.85 17.24 -15.93
CA HIS A 81 -8.31 17.57 -17.24
C HIS A 81 -9.11 16.92 -18.39
N LEU A 82 -9.52 15.66 -18.24
CA LEU A 82 -10.37 14.99 -19.21
C LEU A 82 -11.73 15.69 -19.36
N ALA A 83 -12.35 16.11 -18.25
CA ALA A 83 -13.60 16.87 -18.29
C ALA A 83 -13.45 18.22 -19.02
N LEU A 84 -12.28 18.88 -18.91
CA LEU A 84 -11.99 20.10 -19.67
C LEU A 84 -11.93 19.83 -21.17
N LEU A 85 -11.27 18.74 -21.60
CA LEU A 85 -11.19 18.35 -23.01
C LEU A 85 -12.58 18.03 -23.59
N GLU A 86 -13.43 17.34 -22.84
CA GLU A 86 -14.81 17.05 -23.24
C GLU A 86 -15.70 18.30 -23.32
N SER A 87 -15.42 19.32 -22.50
CA SER A 87 -16.15 20.59 -22.50
C SER A 87 -15.77 21.54 -23.65
N GLY A 88 -14.81 21.16 -24.50
CA GLY A 88 -14.46 21.92 -25.70
C GLY A 88 -13.71 23.23 -25.45
N VAL A 89 -13.24 23.48 -24.22
CA VAL A 89 -12.34 24.60 -23.93
C VAL A 89 -10.92 24.18 -24.36
N ALA A 90 -10.68 24.28 -25.66
CA ALA A 90 -9.35 24.14 -26.23
C ALA A 90 -8.42 25.20 -25.60
N ALA A 91 -7.27 24.75 -25.11
CA ALA A 91 -6.12 25.61 -24.84
C ALA A 91 -5.47 26.06 -26.16
#